data_AF-A0AAW6Y4V8-F1
#
_entry.id   AF-A0AAW6Y4V8-F1
#
_cell.length_a   1.000
_cell.length_b   1.000
_cell.length_c   1.000
_cell.angle_alpha   90.00
_cell.angle_beta   90.00
_cell.angle_gamma   90.00
#
_symmetry.space_group_name_H-M   'P 1'
#
loop_
_entity.id
_entity.type
_entity.pdbx_description
1 polymer ?
#
loop_
_entity_poly.entity_id
_entity_poly.type
_entity_poly.pdbx_seq_one_letter_code
_entity_poly.pdbx_strand_id
1 'polypeptide(L)'
;DVWRRQLMLDETQTAEQKLLARYQALSECVKNNRYPGCLFIAACTFYPDPGHPIHQLADQQKSAADDFTHELLTTLEVDDPAMVAKQMELVLEG
;
A
#
# COMPACT_ATOMS: atom_id res chain seq x y z
N ASP A 1 -6.23 4.12 -7.83
CA ASP A 1 -6.68 3.12 -6.85
C ASP A 1 -7.57 2.00 -7.44
N VAL A 2 -7.68 1.85 -8.76
CA VAL A 2 -8.53 0.80 -9.35
C VAL A 2 -7.93 -0.60 -9.11
N TRP A 3 -6.61 -0.73 -9.27
CA TRP A 3 -5.91 -2.01 -9.14
C TRP A 3 -6.03 -2.66 -7.76
N ARG A 4 -5.82 -1.90 -6.67
CA ARG A 4 -5.95 -2.44 -5.29
C ARG A 4 -7.36 -2.94 -5.01
N ARG A 5 -8.39 -2.21 -5.45
CA ARG A 5 -9.79 -2.64 -5.30
C ARG A 5 -10.07 -3.92 -6.09
N GLN A 6 -9.51 -4.06 -7.29
CA GLN A 6 -9.60 -5.30 -8.06
C GLN A 6 -8.94 -6.47 -7.32
N LEU A 7 -7.73 -6.27 -6.80
CA LEU A 7 -7.02 -7.28 -6.01
C LEU A 7 -7.78 -7.68 -4.74
N MET A 8 -8.36 -6.71 -4.04
CA MET A 8 -9.18 -6.94 -2.85
C MET A 8 -10.38 -7.84 -3.15
N LEU A 9 -11.09 -7.56 -4.24
CA LEU A 9 -12.29 -8.29 -4.67
C LEU A 9 -12.00 -9.58 -5.45
N ASP A 10 -10.73 -9.88 -5.75
CA ASP A 10 -10.36 -11.10 -6.47
C ASP A 10 -10.46 -12.32 -5.56
N GLU A 11 -11.52 -13.11 -5.74
CA GLU A 11 -11.75 -14.35 -4.97
C GLU A 11 -10.86 -15.52 -5.41
N THR A 12 -10.11 -15.39 -6.52
CA THR A 12 -9.22 -16.44 -7.01
C THR A 12 -7.87 -16.47 -6.29
N GLN A 13 -7.55 -15.42 -5.53
CA GLN A 13 -6.30 -15.29 -4.78
C GLN A 13 -6.51 -15.45 -3.28
N THR A 14 -5.59 -16.17 -2.61
CA THR A 14 -5.54 -16.24 -1.15
C THR A 14 -5.10 -14.90 -0.54
N ALA A 15 -5.29 -14.73 0.77
CA ALA A 15 -4.87 -13.52 1.46
C ALA A 15 -3.34 -13.31 1.37
N GLU A 16 -2.54 -14.38 1.46
CA GLU A 16 -1.09 -14.33 1.28
C GLU A 16 -0.71 -13.92 -0.14
N GLN A 17 -1.41 -14.45 -1.15
CA GLN A 17 -1.17 -14.07 -2.55
C GLN A 17 -1.48 -12.59 -2.79
N LYS A 18 -2.56 -12.08 -2.20
CA LYS A 18 -2.91 -10.65 -2.25
C LYS A 18 -1.84 -9.78 -1.58
N LEU A 19 -1.29 -10.20 -0.44
CA LEU A 19 -0.16 -9.49 0.19
C LEU A 19 1.06 -9.45 -0.75
N LEU A 20 1.44 -10.59 -1.33
CA LEU A 20 2.61 -10.71 -2.21
C LEU A 20 2.44 -9.97 -3.55
N ALA A 21 1.23 -9.90 -4.09
CA ALA A 21 0.93 -9.20 -5.35
C ALA A 21 1.32 -7.72 -5.30
N ARG A 22 1.30 -7.09 -4.10
CA ARG A 22 1.73 -5.70 -3.90
C ARG A 22 3.22 -5.51 -4.18
N TYR A 23 4.06 -6.41 -3.67
CA TYR A 23 5.50 -6.40 -3.92
C TYR A 23 5.83 -6.72 -5.38
N GLN A 24 5.07 -7.61 -6.01
CA GLN A 24 5.23 -7.92 -7.44
C GLN A 24 4.94 -6.67 -8.30
N ALA A 25 3.83 -5.99 -8.05
CA ALA A 25 3.48 -4.75 -8.75
C ALA A 25 4.55 -3.66 -8.55
N LEU A 26 5.05 -3.49 -7.33
CA LEU A 26 6.16 -2.56 -7.06
C LEU A 26 7.42 -2.96 -7.83
N SER A 27 7.79 -4.25 -7.82
CA SER A 27 8.97 -4.76 -8.54
C SER A 27 8.86 -4.49 -10.04
N GLU A 28 7.68 -4.65 -10.64
CA GLU A 28 7.43 -4.34 -12.04
C GLU A 28 7.58 -2.84 -12.33
N CYS A 29 7.05 -1.98 -11.46
CA CYS A 29 7.22 -0.52 -11.59
C CYS A 29 8.70 -0.11 -11.55
N VAL A 30 9.47 -0.69 -10.62
CA VAL A 30 10.91 -0.45 -10.49
C VAL A 30 11.67 -0.94 -11.73
N LYS A 31 11.43 -2.18 -12.17
CA LYS A 31 12.08 -2.76 -13.37
C LYS A 31 11.83 -1.94 -14.63
N ASN A 32 10.66 -1.31 -14.72
CA ASN A 32 10.29 -0.48 -15.86
C ASN A 32 10.84 0.97 -15.76
N ASN A 33 11.70 1.28 -14.78
CA ASN A 33 12.18 2.63 -14.46
C ASN A 33 11.02 3.64 -14.24
N ARG A 34 9.89 3.16 -13.71
CA ARG A 34 8.68 3.97 -13.45
C ARG A 34 8.47 4.25 -11.97
N TYR A 35 9.49 4.06 -11.15
CA TYR A 35 9.41 4.24 -9.71
C TYR A 35 10.56 5.10 -9.19
N PRO A 36 10.44 6.45 -9.22
CA PRO A 36 11.42 7.36 -8.63
C PRO A 36 11.32 7.45 -7.10
N GLY A 37 10.61 6.51 -6.46
CA GLY A 37 10.10 6.60 -5.09
C GLY A 37 8.56 6.64 -5.10
N CYS A 38 7.97 6.55 -3.91
CA CYS A 38 6.51 6.57 -3.79
C CYS A 38 5.94 7.93 -4.16
N LEU A 39 5.01 7.93 -5.12
CA LEU A 39 4.34 9.14 -5.61
C LEU A 39 3.59 9.87 -4.48
N PHE A 40 3.01 9.15 -3.53
CA PHE A 40 2.23 9.74 -2.45
C PHE A 40 3.12 10.38 -1.39
N ILE A 41 4.26 9.78 -1.04
CA ILE A 41 5.26 10.42 -0.17
C ILE A 41 5.82 11.68 -0.83
N ALA A 42 6.14 11.61 -2.13
CA ALA A 42 6.60 12.78 -2.87
C ALA A 42 5.53 13.89 -2.89
N ALA A 43 4.25 13.53 -3.07
CA ALA A 43 3.15 14.48 -3.02
C ALA A 43 3.06 15.20 -1.66
N CYS A 44 3.19 14.49 -0.53
CA CYS A 44 3.23 15.13 0.79
C CYS A 44 4.43 16.06 0.98
N THR A 45 5.55 15.79 0.29
CA THR A 45 6.72 16.69 0.30
C THR A 45 6.47 17.99 -0.47
N PHE A 46 5.83 17.91 -1.65
CA PHE A 46 5.51 19.09 -2.46
C PHE A 46 4.30 19.87 -1.95
N TYR A 47 3.35 19.21 -1.29
CA TYR A 47 2.15 19.77 -0.70
C TYR A 47 2.13 19.48 0.80
N PRO A 48 2.93 20.20 1.62
CA PRO A 48 3.11 19.89 3.03
C PRO A 48 1.93 20.28 3.93
N ASP A 49 1.02 21.13 3.46
CA ASP A 49 -0.17 21.52 4.22
C ASP A 49 -1.19 20.36 4.28
N PRO A 50 -1.53 19.83 5.46
CA PRO A 50 -2.54 18.77 5.61
C PRO A 50 -3.95 19.18 5.18
N GLY A 51 -4.23 20.50 5.10
CA GLY A 51 -5.46 21.04 4.52
C GLY A 51 -5.50 20.98 3.00
N HIS A 52 -4.36 20.77 2.33
CA HIS A 52 -4.29 20.75 0.89
C HIS A 52 -4.90 19.47 0.31
N PRO A 53 -5.78 19.54 -0.71
CA PRO A 53 -6.47 18.36 -1.25
C PRO A 53 -5.54 17.23 -1.72
N ILE A 54 -4.36 17.57 -2.26
CA ILE A 54 -3.37 16.57 -2.69
C ILE A 54 -2.72 15.87 -1.49
N HIS A 55 -2.47 16.57 -0.39
CA HIS A 55 -1.94 15.96 0.84
C HIS A 55 -2.97 14.97 1.40
N GLN A 56 -4.22 15.41 1.52
CA GLN A 56 -5.31 14.55 1.99
C GLN A 56 -5.50 13.31 1.12
N LEU A 57 -5.38 13.44 -0.20
CA LEU A 57 -5.47 12.31 -1.11
C LEU A 57 -4.30 11.34 -0.92
N ALA A 58 -3.08 11.84 -0.72
CA ALA A 58 -1.91 11.01 -0.47
C ALA A 58 -2.01 10.27 0.86
N ASP A 59 -2.43 10.96 1.92
CA ASP A 59 -2.68 10.35 3.23
C ASP A 59 -3.76 9.28 3.15
N GLN A 60 -4.90 9.57 2.51
CA GLN A 60 -5.98 8.60 2.32
C GLN A 60 -5.50 7.36 1.55
N GLN A 61 -4.63 7.54 0.54
CA GLN A 61 -4.09 6.41 -0.19
C GLN A 61 -3.23 5.52 0.72
N LYS A 62 -2.35 6.14 1.52
CA LYS A 62 -1.46 5.45 2.45
C LYS A 62 -2.23 4.75 3.57
N SER A 63 -3.21 5.40 4.18
CA SER A 63 -4.08 4.76 5.19
C SER A 63 -4.82 3.56 4.59
N ALA A 64 -5.42 3.70 3.42
CA ALA A 64 -6.11 2.58 2.80
C ALA A 64 -5.16 1.43 2.37
N ALA A 65 -3.86 1.70 2.24
CA ALA A 65 -2.87 0.66 1.90
C ALA A 65 -2.50 -0.13 3.16
N ASP A 66 -2.33 0.57 4.27
CA ASP A 66 -2.17 -0.01 5.61
C ASP A 66 -3.39 -0.83 6.02
N ASP A 67 -4.61 -0.27 5.91
CA ASP A 67 -5.87 -0.95 6.23
C ASP A 67 -6.02 -2.27 5.46
N PHE A 68 -5.70 -2.27 4.17
CA PHE A 68 -5.75 -3.46 3.33
C PHE A 68 -4.80 -4.56 3.81
N THR A 69 -3.56 -4.18 4.15
CA THR A 69 -2.56 -5.11 4.67
C THR A 69 -2.99 -5.66 6.02
N HIS A 70 -3.46 -4.79 6.90
CA HIS A 70 -3.93 -5.15 8.22
C HIS A 70 -5.12 -6.12 8.17
N GLU A 71 -6.09 -5.89 7.29
CA GLU A 71 -7.24 -6.78 7.10
C GLU A 71 -6.82 -8.18 6.64
N LEU A 72 -5.89 -8.27 5.68
CA LEU A 72 -5.36 -9.55 5.23
C LEU A 72 -4.59 -10.28 6.33
N LEU A 73 -3.73 -9.58 7.07
CA LEU A 73 -2.97 -10.16 8.18
C LEU A 73 -3.88 -10.60 9.34
N THR A 74 -4.96 -9.87 9.61
CA THR A 74 -5.98 -10.24 10.59
C THR A 74 -6.70 -11.51 10.15
N THR A 75 -7.05 -11.62 8.86
CA THR A 75 -7.68 -12.82 8.29
C THR A 75 -6.76 -14.04 8.37
N LEU A 76 -5.45 -13.83 8.27
CA LEU A 76 -4.43 -14.86 8.40
C LEU A 76 -4.07 -15.20 9.86
N GLU A 77 -4.72 -14.55 10.83
CA GLU A 77 -4.48 -14.74 12.27
C GLU A 77 -3.01 -14.57 12.67
N VAL A 78 -2.32 -13.63 12.01
CA VAL A 78 -0.92 -13.30 12.33
C VAL A 78 -0.84 -12.63 13.71
N ASP A 79 0.18 -12.98 14.49
CA ASP A 79 0.47 -12.31 15.77
C ASP A 79 0.77 -10.83 15.56
N ASP A 80 0.06 -9.96 16.28
CA ASP A 80 0.15 -8.49 16.18
C ASP A 80 0.07 -7.98 14.72
N PRO A 81 -1.10 -8.12 14.07
CA PRO A 81 -1.25 -7.77 12.65
C PRO A 81 -1.04 -6.27 12.41
N ALA A 82 -1.26 -5.41 13.41
CA ALA A 82 -1.01 -3.97 13.34
C ALA A 82 0.49 -3.65 13.23
N MET A 83 1.32 -4.27 14.05
CA MET A 83 2.77 -4.10 13.98
C MET A 83 3.32 -4.63 12.65
N VAL A 84 2.87 -5.81 12.22
CA VAL A 84 3.32 -6.41 10.96
C VAL A 84 2.87 -5.60 9.75
N ALA A 85 1.62 -5.11 9.71
CA ALA A 85 1.13 -4.25 8.63
C ALA A 85 2.00 -3.01 8.47
N LYS A 86 2.30 -2.32 9.60
CA LYS A 86 3.16 -1.15 9.60
C LYS A 86 4.57 -1.45 9.09
N GLN A 87 5.15 -2.60 9.47
CA GLN A 87 6.45 -3.02 8.95
C GLN A 87 6.40 -3.29 7.44
N MET A 88 5.36 -3.95 6.96
CA MET A 88 5.19 -4.22 5.53
C MET A 88 5.02 -2.94 4.71
N GLU A 89 4.26 -1.96 5.21
CA GLU A 89 4.16 -0.65 4.59
C GLU A 89 5.51 0.06 4.56
N LEU A 90 6.31 0.03 5.63
CA LEU A 90 7.65 0.61 5.63
C LEU A 90 8.57 -0.03 4.58
N VAL A 91 8.50 -1.36 4.39
CA VAL A 91 9.28 -2.06 3.36
C VAL A 91 8.84 -1.68 1.95
N LEU A 92 7.55 -1.40 1.73
CA LEU A 92 7.06 -0.96 0.41
C LEU A 92 7.47 0.47 0.04
N GLU A 93 7.84 1.27 1.04
CA GLU A 93 8.21 2.68 0.87
C GLU A 93 9.72 2.93 0.86
N GLY A 94 10.53 1.99 1.38
CA GLY A 94 11.99 2.08 1.47
C GLY A 94 12.71 1.60 0.21
#